data_AF-A0A1Q7CX66-F1
#
_entry.id   AF-A0A1Q7CX66-F1
#
_cell.length_a   1.000
_cell.length_b   1.000
_cell.length_c   1.000
_cell.angle_alpha   90.00
_cell.angle_beta   90.00
_cell.angle_gamma   90.00
#
_symmetry.space_group_name_H-M   'P 1'
#
loop_
_entity.id
_entity.type
_entity.pdbx_description
1 polymer ?
#
loop_
_entity_poly.entity_id
_entity_poly.type
_entity_poly.pdbx_seq_one_letter_code
_entity_poly.pdbx_strand_id
1 'polypeptide(L)'
;MVKNQRFHKLTFTITPNANGYVVGCNEIPYLFTDLISVGEIDKTIRDLVSDYVDSFPDDAQKRGITKNIPTQSVWRASPNSVALE
;
A
#
# COMPACT_ATOMS: atom_id res chain seq x y z
N MET A 1 -6.39 -10.82 -22.63
CA MET A 1 -7.63 -10.60 -21.85
C MET A 1 -7.22 -10.17 -20.45
N VAL A 2 -7.14 -8.86 -20.18
CA VAL A 2 -6.89 -8.38 -18.81
C VAL A 2 -8.19 -8.62 -18.06
N LYS A 3 -8.22 -9.63 -17.18
CA LYS A 3 -9.36 -9.85 -16.30
C LYS A 3 -9.57 -8.53 -15.55
N ASN A 4 -10.77 -7.94 -15.69
CA ASN A 4 -11.23 -6.84 -14.85
C ASN A 4 -11.29 -7.33 -13.41
N GLN A 5 -10.14 -7.40 -12.74
CA GLN A 5 -10.03 -7.70 -11.33
C GLN A 5 -10.38 -6.40 -10.61
N ARG A 6 -11.68 -6.22 -10.36
CA ARG A 6 -12.12 -5.21 -9.42
C ARG A 6 -11.61 -5.61 -8.05
N PHE A 7 -10.82 -4.74 -7.44
CA PHE A 7 -10.33 -4.95 -6.09
C PHE A 7 -11.42 -4.57 -5.10
N HIS A 8 -11.75 -5.50 -4.20
CA HIS A 8 -12.68 -5.23 -3.10
C HIS A 8 -11.99 -4.60 -1.90
N LYS A 9 -10.66 -4.71 -1.83
CA LYS A 9 -9.78 -4.11 -0.82
C LYS A 9 -8.38 -3.92 -1.41
N LEU A 10 -7.61 -3.00 -0.85
CA LEU A 10 -6.19 -2.84 -1.16
C LEU A 10 -5.34 -3.32 0.01
N THR A 11 -4.26 -4.04 -0.28
CA THR A 11 -3.35 -4.58 0.73
C THR A 11 -2.03 -3.83 0.65
N PHE A 12 -1.68 -3.12 1.71
CA PHE A 12 -0.42 -2.39 1.82
C PHE A 12 0.55 -3.17 2.69
N THR A 13 1.74 -3.40 2.17
CA THR A 13 2.83 -4.00 2.92
C THR A 13 3.72 -2.90 3.48
N ILE A 14 3.92 -2.91 4.80
CA ILE A 14 4.80 -2.01 5.53
C ILE A 14 6.09 -2.76 5.84
N THR A 15 7.21 -2.30 5.28
CA THR A 15 8.54 -2.90 5.49
C THR A 15 9.45 -1.89 6.19
N PRO A 16 10.03 -2.19 7.36
CA PRO A 16 10.99 -1.30 7.99
C PRO A 16 12.27 -1.21 7.13
N ASN A 17 12.82 -0.01 7.04
CA ASN A 17 14.06 0.30 6.32
C ASN A 17 14.98 1.12 7.23
N ALA A 18 16.26 1.29 6.86
CA ALA A 18 17.27 2.00 7.67
C ALA A 18 16.85 3.42 8.09
N ASN A 19 15.99 4.09 7.31
CA ASN A 19 15.53 5.45 7.53
C ASN A 19 14.05 5.57 7.96
N GLY A 20 13.38 4.45 8.27
CA GLY A 20 11.96 4.45 8.61
C GLY A 20 11.22 3.22 8.07
N TYR A 21 10.21 3.43 7.25
CA TYR A 21 9.30 2.41 6.74
C TYR A 21 8.98 2.68 5.27
N VAL A 22 8.87 1.61 4.49
CA VAL A 22 8.40 1.64 3.11
C VAL A 22 7.02 1.00 3.09
N VAL A 23 6.06 1.71 2.53
CA VAL A 23 4.68 1.26 2.36
C VAL A 23 4.42 1.06 0.88
N GLY A 24 4.14 -0.17 0.48
CA GLY A 24 3.84 -0.52 -0.91
C GLY A 24 2.51 -1.24 -1.05
N CYS A 25 1.75 -0.92 -2.09
CA CYS A 25 0.52 -1.62 -2.43
C CYS A 25 0.84 -2.94 -3.15
N ASN A 26 0.23 -4.04 -2.72
CA ASN A 26 0.45 -5.34 -3.34
C ASN A 26 -0.23 -5.44 -4.70
N GLU A 27 -1.39 -4.83 -4.85
CA GLU A 27 -2.21 -4.86 -6.06
C GLU A 27 -1.70 -3.88 -7.13
N ILE A 28 -1.01 -2.81 -6.71
CA ILE A 28 -0.45 -1.78 -7.59
C ILE A 28 1.04 -1.60 -7.28
N PRO A 29 1.95 -2.23 -8.05
CA PRO A 29 3.37 -2.28 -7.70
C PRO A 29 4.08 -0.91 -7.75
N TYR A 30 3.52 0.07 -8.46
CA TYR A 30 4.05 1.43 -8.52
C TYR A 30 3.44 2.37 -7.46
N LEU A 31 2.47 1.90 -6.67
CA LEU A 31 1.87 2.68 -5.59
C LEU A 31 2.62 2.38 -4.29
N PHE A 32 3.69 3.12 -4.04
CA PHE A 32 4.51 2.99 -2.84
C PHE A 32 5.04 4.34 -2.37
N THR A 33 5.43 4.41 -1.10
CA THR A 33 6.03 5.61 -0.49
C THR A 33 6.90 5.23 0.70
N ASP A 34 7.84 6.09 1.05
CA ASP A 34 8.64 6.00 2.27
C ASP A 34 8.12 6.96 3.34
N LEU A 35 8.26 6.56 4.60
CA LEU A 35 7.84 7.36 5.75
C LEU A 35 8.72 7.08 6.96
N ILE A 36 8.93 8.11 7.78
CA ILE A 36 9.84 8.04 8.93
C ILE A 36 9.11 7.50 10.17
N SER A 37 7.80 7.76 10.28
CA SER A 37 7.02 7.54 11.50
C SER A 37 5.81 6.64 11.29
N VAL A 38 5.69 5.61 12.13
CA VAL A 38 4.57 4.64 12.08
C VAL A 38 3.19 5.27 12.27
N GLY A 39 3.11 6.39 12.99
CA GLY A 39 1.85 7.09 13.25
C GLY A 39 1.22 7.71 12.01
N GLU A 40 2.02 8.01 10.98
CA GLU A 40 1.52 8.61 9.74
C GLU A 40 1.08 7.56 8.71
N ILE A 41 1.32 6.26 8.94
CA ILE A 41 1.07 5.20 7.96
C ILE A 41 -0.37 5.19 7.44
N ASP A 42 -1.37 5.25 8.34
CA ASP A 42 -2.78 5.20 7.92
C ASP A 42 -3.16 6.40 7.06
N LYS A 43 -2.72 7.60 7.47
CA LYS A 43 -2.93 8.84 6.74
C LYS A 43 -2.24 8.80 5.38
N THR A 44 -0.99 8.36 5.33
CA THR A 44 -0.21 8.22 4.10
C THR A 44 -0.84 7.22 3.13
N ILE A 45 -1.36 6.08 3.62
CA ILE A 45 -2.08 5.12 2.77
C ILE A 45 -3.33 5.76 2.16
N ARG A 46 -4.13 6.48 2.95
CA ARG A 46 -5.33 7.18 2.47
C ARG A 46 -5.00 8.25 1.44
N ASP A 47 -3.92 8.98 1.67
CA ASP A 47 -3.43 10.02 0.76
C ASP A 47 -2.98 9.42 -0.57
N LEU A 48 -2.15 8.36 -0.53
CA LEU A 48 -1.73 7.59 -1.71
C LEU A 48 -2.90 7.07 -2.53
N VAL A 49 -3.90 6.48 -1.88
CA VAL A 49 -5.09 5.97 -2.59
C VAL A 49 -5.88 7.14 -3.20
N SER A 50 -6.00 8.26 -2.48
CA SER A 50 -6.71 9.43 -2.98
C SER A 50 -6.01 10.06 -4.17
N ASP A 51 -4.69 10.21 -4.09
CA ASP A 51 -3.83 10.72 -5.17
C ASP A 51 -3.88 9.79 -6.40
N TYR A 52 -3.81 8.48 -6.21
CA TYR A 52 -3.93 7.51 -7.28
C TYR A 52 -5.28 7.61 -8.02
N VAL A 53 -6.38 7.76 -7.28
CA VAL A 53 -7.71 7.93 -7.88
C VAL A 53 -7.84 9.25 -8.63
N ASP A 54 -7.16 10.30 -8.15
CA ASP A 54 -7.18 11.64 -8.77
C ASP A 54 -6.31 11.71 -10.03
N SER A 55 -5.11 11.14 -9.97
CA SER A 55 -4.13 11.10 -11.06
C SER A 55 -4.48 10.08 -12.15
N PHE A 56 -5.09 8.94 -11.77
CA PHE A 56 -5.41 7.83 -12.68
C PHE A 56 -6.88 7.39 -12.57
N PRO A 57 -7.85 8.28 -12.82
CA PRO A 57 -9.27 7.97 -12.63
C PRO A 57 -9.77 6.82 -13.52
N ASP A 58 -9.27 6.72 -14.76
CA ASP A 58 -9.59 5.62 -15.68
C ASP A 58 -9.10 4.25 -15.19
N ASP A 59 -7.87 4.16 -14.66
CA ASP A 59 -7.31 2.91 -14.14
C ASP A 59 -8.01 2.55 -12.82
N ALA A 60 -8.22 3.53 -11.95
CA ALA A 60 -8.96 3.36 -10.70
C ALA A 60 -10.37 2.84 -10.96
N GLN A 61 -11.11 3.42 -11.92
CA GLN A 61 -12.46 2.96 -12.27
C GLN A 61 -12.47 1.53 -12.83
N LYS A 62 -11.51 1.19 -13.72
CA LYS A 62 -11.37 -0.17 -14.27
C LYS A 62 -11.06 -1.19 -13.18
N ARG A 63 -10.22 -0.82 -12.23
CA ARG A 63 -9.83 -1.62 -11.06
C ARG A 63 -10.82 -1.57 -9.90
N GLY A 64 -11.88 -0.78 -9.99
CA GLY A 64 -12.88 -0.63 -8.93
C GLY A 64 -12.35 0.04 -7.66
N ILE A 65 -11.26 0.81 -7.78
CA ILE A 65 -10.61 1.51 -6.67
C ILE A 65 -11.28 2.85 -6.49
N THR A 66 -11.74 3.12 -5.27
CA THR A 66 -12.32 4.40 -4.87
C THR A 66 -11.53 4.97 -3.71
N LYS A 67 -11.65 6.29 -3.45
CA LYS A 67 -11.00 6.96 -2.31
C LYS A 67 -11.38 6.34 -0.95
N ASN A 68 -12.47 5.58 -0.91
CA ASN A 68 -13.02 4.95 0.29
C ASN A 68 -12.95 3.41 0.27
N ILE A 69 -12.16 2.84 -0.66
CA ILE A 69 -11.93 1.38 -0.71
C ILE A 69 -11.31 0.93 0.61
N PRO A 70 -11.74 -0.21 1.19
CA PRO A 70 -11.13 -0.71 2.41
C PRO A 70 -9.67 -1.05 2.15
N THR A 71 -8.79 -0.57 3.04
CA THR A 71 -7.36 -0.84 3.01
C THR A 71 -7.00 -1.78 4.15
N GLN A 72 -6.02 -2.65 3.92
CA GLN A 72 -5.45 -3.55 4.92
C GLN A 72 -3.94 -3.36 4.95
N SER A 73 -3.40 -3.03 6.11
CA SER A 73 -1.97 -2.87 6.31
C SER A 73 -1.37 -4.15 6.90
N VAL A 74 -0.35 -4.70 6.24
CA VAL A 74 0.38 -5.89 6.65
C VAL A 74 1.80 -5.49 6.98
N TRP A 75 2.22 -5.72 8.22
CA TRP A 75 3.58 -5.47 8.64
C TRP A 75 4.47 -6.64 8.24
N ARG A 76 5.43 -6.38 7.35
CA ARG A 76 6.54 -7.28 7.11
C ARG A 76 7.71 -6.85 7.98
N ALA A 77 7.74 -7.34 9.21
CA ALA A 77 9.01 -7.41 9.92
C ALA A 77 9.88 -8.40 9.14
N SER A 78 10.97 -7.93 8.54
CA SER A 78 12.00 -8.82 8.01
C SER A 78 12.39 -9.78 9.13
N PRO A 79 12.29 -11.11 8.94
CA PRO A 79 12.75 -12.06 9.93
C PRO A 79 14.27 -12.04 9.89
N ASN A 80 14.89 -11.05 10.54
CA ASN A 80 16.14 -11.33 11.23
C ASN A 80 15.77 -12.13 12.48
N SER A 81 15.26 -13.35 12.27
CA SER A 81 15.45 -14.46 13.19
C SER A 81 16.94 -14.77 13.16
N VAL A 82 17.73 -13.90 13.77
CA VAL A 82 18.89 -14.38 14.49
C VAL A 82 18.30 -15.01 15.76
N ALA A 83 17.88 -16.27 15.63
CA ALA A 83 18.07 -17.21 16.72
C ALA A 83 19.59 -17.35 16.80
N LEU A 84 20.24 -16.48 17.58
CA LEU A 84 21.58 -16.78 18.05
C LEU A 84 21.37 -17.85 19.14
N GLU A 85 21.54 -19.12 18.73
CA GLU A 85 21.86 -20.22 19.63
C GLU A 85 23.18 -19.94 20.38
#